data_AF-A0A834I0N2-F1
#
_entry.id   AF-A0A834I0N2-F1
#
_cell.length_a   1.000
_cell.length_b   1.000
_cell.length_c   1.000
_cell.angle_alpha   90.00
_cell.angle_beta   90.00
_cell.angle_gamma   90.00
#
_symmetry.space_group_name_H-M   'P 1'
#
loop_
_entity.id
_entity.type
_entity.pdbx_description
1 polymer ?
#
loop_
_entity_poly.entity_id
_entity_poly.type
_entity_poly.pdbx_seq_one_letter_code
_entity_poly.pdbx_strand_id
1 'polypeptide(L)'
;MKQVLALVLCVSVVMGQSVLEKWEKLHDVCQSDPATFVDESIFEKVKNNETVELPPNFGAHVFCMTVNLNIQDPNGKFNKEVTAKLIGEVVKDQAKVNKIVNECAVNKPNKDDAAVAFLQCLDKNNVDIGQRETY
;
A
#
# COMPACT_ATOMS: atom_id res chain seq x y z
N MET A 1 -11.62 26.85 52.40
CA MET A 1 -11.14 26.97 51.01
C MET A 1 -10.81 25.56 50.51
N LYS A 2 -11.65 24.97 49.67
CA LYS A 2 -11.45 23.62 49.11
C LYS A 2 -10.87 23.79 47.71
N GLN A 3 -9.60 23.41 47.56
CA GLN A 3 -8.90 23.35 46.27
C GLN A 3 -9.48 22.17 45.49
N VAL A 4 -10.20 22.44 44.41
CA VAL A 4 -10.65 21.41 43.46
C VAL A 4 -9.53 21.26 42.43
N LEU A 5 -8.72 20.22 42.59
CA LEU A 5 -7.70 19.86 41.61
C LEU A 5 -8.40 19.13 40.44
N ALA A 6 -8.72 19.87 39.39
CA ALA A 6 -9.25 19.29 38.16
C ALA A 6 -8.10 18.70 37.33
N LEU A 7 -7.91 17.38 37.39
CA LEU A 7 -6.96 16.65 36.56
C LEU A 7 -7.59 16.43 35.17
N VAL A 8 -7.25 17.29 34.20
CA VAL A 8 -7.68 17.10 32.80
C VAL A 8 -6.73 16.10 32.14
N LEU A 9 -7.17 14.84 32.08
CA LEU A 9 -6.54 13.79 31.27
C LEU A 9 -6.91 14.03 29.79
N CYS A 10 -6.08 14.77 29.07
CA CYS A 10 -6.11 14.79 27.61
C CYS A 10 -5.56 13.47 27.08
N VAL A 11 -6.42 12.45 26.95
CA VAL A 11 -6.09 11.26 26.15
C VAL A 11 -6.24 11.67 24.69
N SER A 12 -5.16 12.15 24.07
CA SER A 12 -5.11 12.33 22.62
C SER A 12 -5.10 10.94 21.98
N VAL A 13 -6.27 10.41 21.65
CA VAL A 13 -6.37 9.28 20.73
C VAL A 13 -5.84 9.78 19.39
N VAL A 14 -4.60 9.44 19.08
CA VAL A 14 -4.08 9.60 17.72
C VAL A 14 -4.84 8.58 16.88
N MET A 15 -5.94 8.99 16.26
CA MET A 15 -6.62 8.20 15.24
C MET A 15 -5.67 8.12 14.04
N GLY A 16 -4.89 7.04 13.97
CA GLY A 16 -4.06 6.75 12.81
C GLY A 16 -4.94 6.46 11.60
N GLN A 17 -4.60 7.05 10.45
CA GLN A 17 -5.27 6.76 9.18
C GLN A 17 -5.08 5.28 8.82
N SER A 18 -6.14 4.67 8.30
CA SER A 18 -6.09 3.29 7.78
C SER A 18 -5.14 3.19 6.60
N VAL A 19 -4.61 2.00 6.33
CA VAL A 19 -3.80 1.77 5.11
C VAL A 19 -4.56 2.14 3.83
N LEU A 20 -5.87 1.92 3.78
CA LEU A 20 -6.74 2.28 2.64
C LEU A 20 -6.74 3.80 2.40
N GLU A 21 -6.97 4.61 3.43
CA GLU A 21 -6.96 6.08 3.31
C GLU A 21 -5.58 6.64 2.92
N LYS A 22 -4.51 5.97 3.33
CA LYS A 22 -3.15 6.34 2.94
C LYS A 22 -2.90 6.01 1.47
N TRP A 23 -3.42 4.89 0.99
CA TRP A 23 -3.27 4.46 -0.38
C TRP A 23 -3.84 5.51 -1.35
N GLU A 24 -5.09 5.93 -1.18
CA GLU A 24 -5.72 6.94 -2.04
C GLU A 24 -4.91 8.25 -2.10
N LYS A 25 -4.43 8.73 -0.95
CA LYS A 25 -3.62 9.95 -0.90
C LYS A 25 -2.28 9.80 -1.61
N LEU A 26 -1.68 8.62 -1.51
CA LEU A 26 -0.41 8.35 -2.19
C LEU A 26 -0.61 8.19 -3.70
N HIS A 27 -1.78 7.70 -4.15
CA HIS A 27 -2.14 7.68 -5.57
C HIS A 27 -2.07 9.08 -6.15
N ASP A 28 -2.71 10.07 -5.51
CA ASP A 28 -2.66 11.47 -5.94
C ASP A 28 -1.23 12.02 -5.97
N VAL A 29 -0.41 11.67 -4.96
CA VAL A 29 1.01 12.06 -4.92
C VAL A 29 1.76 11.47 -6.12
N CYS A 30 1.57 10.18 -6.40
CA CYS A 30 2.22 9.50 -7.52
C CYS A 30 1.65 9.92 -8.88
N GLN A 31 0.40 10.38 -8.96
CA GLN A 31 -0.16 10.99 -10.17
C GLN A 31 0.40 12.39 -10.43
N SER A 32 0.87 13.10 -9.40
CA SER A 32 1.39 14.46 -9.57
C SER A 32 2.78 14.54 -10.22
N ASP A 33 3.53 13.44 -10.27
CA ASP A 33 4.83 13.35 -10.93
C ASP A 33 4.66 12.78 -12.36
N PRO A 34 5.05 13.52 -13.42
CA PRO A 34 4.98 13.04 -14.80
C PRO A 34 5.70 11.71 -15.06
N ALA A 35 6.72 11.35 -14.27
CA ALA A 35 7.42 10.08 -14.41
C ALA A 35 6.58 8.87 -13.95
N THR A 36 5.60 9.10 -13.08
CA THR A 36 4.74 8.07 -12.49
C THR A 36 3.26 8.26 -12.80
N PHE A 37 2.88 9.33 -13.52
CA PHE A 37 1.51 9.59 -13.95
C PHE A 37 0.97 8.50 -14.90
N VAL A 38 -0.14 7.87 -14.54
CA VAL A 38 -0.83 6.88 -15.38
C VAL A 38 -2.26 7.36 -15.62
N ASP A 39 -2.73 7.31 -16.87
CA ASP A 39 -4.09 7.72 -17.17
C ASP A 39 -5.10 6.92 -16.34
N GLU A 40 -6.02 7.63 -15.67
CA GLU A 40 -6.96 7.03 -14.72
C GLU A 40 -7.82 5.92 -15.37
N SER A 41 -8.07 6.02 -16.68
CA SER A 41 -8.80 4.98 -17.43
C SER A 41 -8.06 3.64 -17.49
N ILE A 42 -6.75 3.61 -17.26
CA ILE A 42 -5.99 2.36 -17.13
C ILE A 42 -6.38 1.65 -15.84
N PHE A 43 -6.40 2.35 -14.71
CA PHE A 43 -6.75 1.78 -13.41
C PHE A 43 -8.20 1.26 -13.39
N GLU A 44 -9.13 2.03 -13.95
CA GLU A 44 -10.53 1.60 -14.09
C GLU A 44 -10.67 0.29 -14.89
N LYS A 45 -9.91 0.15 -16.00
CA LYS A 45 -9.91 -1.08 -16.80
C LYS A 45 -9.35 -2.25 -16.02
N VAL A 46 -8.26 -2.05 -15.27
CA VAL A 46 -7.66 -3.14 -14.48
C VAL A 46 -8.62 -3.58 -13.36
N LYS A 47 -9.28 -2.61 -12.70
CA LYS A 47 -10.28 -2.85 -11.65
C LYS A 47 -11.45 -3.69 -12.15
N ASN A 48 -11.87 -3.41 -13.38
CA ASN A 48 -12.95 -4.13 -14.06
C ASN A 48 -12.52 -5.46 -14.69
N ASN A 49 -11.26 -5.88 -14.51
CA ASN A 49 -10.66 -7.06 -15.15
C ASN A 49 -10.74 -7.02 -16.68
N GLU A 50 -10.71 -5.84 -17.27
CA GLU A 50 -10.67 -5.65 -18.71
C GLU A 50 -9.27 -5.91 -19.27
N THR A 51 -9.20 -6.42 -20.50
CA THR A 51 -7.92 -6.54 -21.21
C THR A 51 -7.41 -5.16 -21.59
N VAL A 52 -6.32 -4.72 -20.97
CA VAL A 52 -5.66 -3.43 -21.23
C VAL A 52 -4.16 -3.62 -21.40
N GLU A 53 -3.56 -2.90 -22.34
CA GLU A 53 -2.11 -2.79 -22.44
C GLU A 53 -1.62 -1.80 -21.37
N LEU A 54 -0.83 -2.28 -20.41
CA LEU A 54 -0.30 -1.43 -19.35
C LEU A 54 0.74 -0.48 -19.94
N PRO A 55 0.66 0.83 -19.64
CA PRO A 55 1.65 1.77 -20.13
C PRO A 55 3.03 1.49 -19.51
N PRO A 56 4.14 1.87 -20.17
CA PRO A 56 5.50 1.54 -19.71
C PRO A 56 5.83 2.01 -18.29
N ASN A 57 5.17 3.07 -17.82
CA ASN A 57 5.37 3.66 -16.50
C ASN A 57 4.39 3.14 -15.43
N PHE A 58 3.52 2.17 -15.75
CA PHE A 58 2.62 1.55 -14.79
C PHE A 58 3.37 0.97 -13.59
N GLY A 59 4.46 0.22 -13.85
CA GLY A 59 5.29 -0.31 -12.77
C GLY A 59 5.97 0.77 -11.93
N ALA A 60 6.34 1.91 -12.54
CA ALA A 60 6.92 3.04 -11.82
C ALA A 60 5.91 3.70 -10.89
N HIS A 61 4.64 3.81 -11.32
CA HIS A 61 3.54 4.25 -10.46
C HIS A 61 3.36 3.33 -9.25
N VAL A 62 3.25 2.03 -9.48
CA VAL A 62 3.11 1.05 -8.40
C VAL A 62 4.30 1.07 -7.44
N PHE A 63 5.52 1.24 -7.97
CA PHE A 63 6.71 1.40 -7.14
C PHE A 63 6.69 2.69 -6.31
N CYS A 64 6.22 3.81 -6.87
CA CYS A 64 6.02 5.06 -6.12
C CYS A 64 5.08 4.84 -4.92
N MET A 65 3.98 4.12 -5.12
CA MET A 65 3.02 3.78 -4.06
C MET A 65 3.66 2.94 -2.95
N THR A 66 4.33 1.85 -3.31
CA THR A 66 4.94 0.93 -2.34
C THR A 66 6.11 1.54 -1.58
N VAL A 67 6.88 2.43 -2.22
CA VAL A 67 7.97 3.18 -1.56
C VAL A 67 7.42 4.18 -0.55
N ASN A 68 6.38 4.94 -0.90
CA ASN A 68 5.80 5.91 0.03
C ASN A 68 5.09 5.23 1.23
N LEU A 69 4.64 3.98 1.07
CA LEU A 69 4.17 3.14 2.18
C LEU A 69 5.29 2.46 2.98
N ASN A 70 6.56 2.63 2.58
CA ASN A 70 7.71 1.92 3.12
C ASN A 70 7.63 0.39 2.99
N ILE A 71 6.82 -0.12 2.05
CA ILE A 71 6.77 -1.54 1.70
C ILE A 71 8.06 -1.93 0.96
N GLN A 72 8.53 -1.06 0.07
CA GLN A 72 9.83 -1.16 -0.58
C GLN A 72 10.72 0.03 -0.20
N ASP A 73 12.03 -0.19 -0.17
CA ASP A 73 13.02 0.89 -0.10
C ASP A 73 13.28 1.51 -1.49
N PRO A 74 14.04 2.62 -1.61
CA PRO A 74 14.36 3.23 -2.90
C PRO A 74 15.11 2.31 -3.89
N ASN A 75 15.70 1.20 -3.41
CA ASN A 75 16.37 0.20 -4.25
C ASN A 75 15.45 -0.97 -4.63
N GLY A 76 14.18 -0.96 -4.21
CA GLY A 76 13.22 -2.03 -4.49
C GLY A 76 13.19 -3.17 -3.49
N LYS A 77 13.95 -3.10 -2.39
CA LYS A 77 13.97 -4.17 -1.38
C LYS A 77 12.75 -4.08 -0.47
N PHE A 78 12.09 -5.21 -0.27
CA PHE A 78 10.94 -5.26 0.62
C PHE A 78 11.29 -5.14 2.10
N ASN A 79 10.57 -4.28 2.81
CA ASN A 79 10.55 -4.23 4.27
C ASN A 79 9.44 -5.15 4.81
N LYS A 80 9.81 -6.41 5.05
CA LYS A 80 8.85 -7.44 5.50
C LYS A 80 8.12 -7.10 6.80
N GLU A 81 8.73 -6.33 7.70
CA GLU A 81 8.09 -5.92 8.95
C GLU A 81 6.95 -4.92 8.68
N VAL A 82 7.23 -3.88 7.87
CA VAL A 82 6.20 -2.92 7.45
C VAL A 82 5.14 -3.60 6.62
N THR A 83 5.51 -4.48 5.68
CA THR A 83 4.56 -5.27 4.90
C THR A 83 3.63 -6.10 5.80
N ALA A 84 4.19 -6.80 6.80
CA ALA A 84 3.38 -7.59 7.74
C ALA A 84 2.41 -6.71 8.54
N LYS A 85 2.87 -5.53 8.98
CA LYS A 85 2.03 -4.58 9.70
C LYS A 85 0.84 -4.12 8.86
N LEU A 86 1.08 -3.69 7.62
CA LEU A 86 0.02 -3.18 6.73
C LEU A 86 -0.97 -4.28 6.34
N ILE A 87 -0.49 -5.49 6.02
CA ILE A 87 -1.38 -6.63 5.77
C ILE A 87 -2.18 -6.97 7.03
N GLY A 88 -1.60 -6.85 8.23
CA GLY A 88 -2.26 -7.08 9.52
C GLY A 88 -3.40 -6.10 9.84
N GLU A 89 -3.42 -4.92 9.21
CA GLU A 89 -4.56 -4.01 9.31
C GLU A 89 -5.83 -4.64 8.71
N VAL A 90 -5.68 -5.53 7.72
CA VAL A 90 -6.77 -6.15 6.94
C VAL A 90 -6.96 -7.63 7.30
N VAL A 91 -5.88 -8.36 7.51
CA VAL A 91 -5.86 -9.80 7.83
C VAL A 91 -5.50 -10.00 9.30
N LYS A 92 -6.43 -10.51 10.11
CA LYS A 92 -6.22 -10.68 11.57
C LYS A 92 -5.46 -11.94 11.97
N ASP A 93 -5.43 -12.96 11.12
CA ASP A 93 -4.66 -14.18 11.38
C ASP A 93 -3.18 -13.95 11.09
N GLN A 94 -2.37 -13.88 12.15
CA GLN A 94 -0.93 -13.63 12.05
C GLN A 94 -0.17 -14.72 11.28
N ALA A 95 -0.60 -15.99 11.36
CA ALA A 95 0.04 -17.06 10.59
C ALA A 95 -0.23 -16.86 9.09
N LYS A 96 -1.44 -16.44 8.74
CA LYS A 96 -1.80 -16.07 7.36
C LYS A 96 -1.00 -14.84 6.89
N VAL A 97 -0.88 -13.79 7.71
CA VAL A 97 -0.05 -12.60 7.41
C VAL A 97 1.38 -13.03 7.08
N ASN A 98 2.03 -13.80 7.96
CA ASN A 98 3.41 -14.23 7.77
C ASN A 98 3.60 -15.07 6.50
N LYS A 99 2.62 -15.92 6.17
CA LYS A 99 2.62 -16.69 4.92
C LYS A 99 2.59 -15.75 3.70
N ILE A 100 1.65 -14.80 3.67
CA ILE A 100 1.49 -13.87 2.56
C ILE A 100 2.74 -12.99 2.39
N VAL A 101 3.31 -12.47 3.47
CA VAL A 101 4.54 -11.66 3.42
C VAL A 101 5.69 -12.46 2.81
N ASN A 102 5.84 -13.72 3.17
CA ASN A 102 6.88 -14.57 2.61
C ASN A 102 6.65 -14.93 1.15
N GLU A 103 5.40 -15.06 0.73
CA GLU A 103 5.03 -15.35 -0.67
C GLU A 103 5.16 -14.13 -1.57
N CYS A 104 4.69 -12.96 -1.12
CA CYS A 104 4.50 -11.78 -1.98
C CYS A 104 5.65 -10.78 -1.92
N ALA A 105 6.32 -10.62 -0.77
CA ALA A 105 7.41 -9.65 -0.61
C ALA A 105 8.75 -10.23 -1.08
N VAL A 106 8.84 -10.53 -2.37
CA VAL A 106 9.96 -11.20 -3.03
C VAL A 106 10.66 -10.26 -3.99
N ASN A 107 11.96 -10.05 -3.79
CA ASN A 107 12.77 -9.19 -4.65
C ASN A 107 12.85 -9.76 -6.08
N LYS A 108 12.76 -8.86 -7.08
CA LYS A 108 13.07 -9.16 -8.49
C LYS A 108 14.23 -8.28 -8.97
N PRO A 109 14.87 -8.60 -10.12
CA PRO A 109 15.95 -7.77 -10.68
C PRO A 109 15.50 -6.33 -10.99
N ASN A 110 14.25 -6.15 -11.43
CA ASN A 110 13.64 -4.86 -11.63
C ASN A 110 12.69 -4.55 -10.46
N LYS A 111 12.87 -3.37 -9.85
CA LYS A 111 12.11 -2.91 -8.69
C LYS A 111 10.63 -2.59 -9.00
N ASP A 112 10.36 -2.11 -10.22
CA ASP A 112 9.03 -1.76 -10.70
C ASP A 112 8.23 -3.06 -10.96
N ASP A 113 8.86 -4.05 -11.59
CA ASP A 113 8.28 -5.40 -11.76
C ASP A 113 8.04 -6.09 -10.42
N ALA A 114 8.91 -5.88 -9.43
CA ALA A 114 8.74 -6.40 -8.09
C ALA A 114 7.51 -5.78 -7.41
N ALA A 115 7.28 -4.49 -7.59
CA ALA A 115 6.15 -3.77 -7.03
C ALA A 115 4.82 -4.26 -7.62
N VAL A 116 4.74 -4.41 -8.95
CA VAL A 116 3.55 -4.94 -9.64
C VAL A 116 3.26 -6.38 -9.21
N ALA A 117 4.28 -7.24 -9.19
CA ALA A 117 4.10 -8.63 -8.79
C ALA A 117 3.68 -8.79 -7.32
N PHE A 118 4.09 -7.86 -6.45
CA PHE A 118 3.64 -7.83 -5.06
C PHE A 118 2.13 -7.60 -4.98
N LEU A 119 1.57 -6.61 -5.68
CA LEU A 119 0.12 -6.36 -5.68
C LEU A 119 -0.68 -7.51 -6.26
N GLN A 120 -0.25 -8.06 -7.41
CA GLN A 120 -0.87 -9.24 -8.01
C GLN A 120 -0.88 -10.44 -7.05
N CYS A 121 0.18 -10.61 -6.26
CA CYS A 121 0.24 -11.65 -5.24
C CYS A 121 -0.72 -11.41 -4.07
N LEU A 122 -0.93 -10.16 -3.65
CA LEU A 122 -1.95 -9.81 -2.66
C LEU A 122 -3.35 -10.13 -3.18
N ASP A 123 -3.65 -9.81 -4.44
CA ASP A 123 -4.95 -10.09 -5.04
C ASP A 123 -5.23 -11.59 -5.12
N LYS A 124 -4.24 -12.38 -5.54
CA LYS A 124 -4.31 -13.85 -5.52
C LYS A 124 -4.59 -14.41 -4.11
N ASN A 125 -4.12 -13.71 -3.08
CA ASN A 125 -4.35 -14.06 -1.68
C ASN A 125 -5.63 -13.43 -1.08
N ASN A 126 -6.42 -12.72 -1.88
CA ASN A 126 -7.60 -11.97 -1.46
C ASN A 126 -7.29 -10.98 -0.33
N VAL A 127 -6.18 -10.26 -0.46
CA VAL A 127 -5.77 -9.20 0.46
C VAL A 127 -5.80 -7.88 -0.28
N ASP A 128 -6.48 -6.91 0.31
CA ASP A 128 -6.58 -5.56 -0.22
C ASP A 128 -6.07 -4.57 0.82
N ILE A 129 -4.91 -3.98 0.55
CA ILE A 129 -4.32 -2.91 1.37
C ILE A 129 -4.63 -1.52 0.78
N GLY A 130 -5.57 -1.43 -0.16
CA GLY A 130 -6.00 -0.21 -0.83
C GLY A 130 -5.86 -0.30 -2.34
N GLN A 131 -5.11 -1.30 -2.83
CA GLN A 131 -4.81 -1.37 -4.25
C GLN A 131 -6.06 -1.59 -5.11
N ARG A 132 -7.12 -2.23 -4.62
CA ARG A 132 -8.32 -2.46 -5.45
C ARG A 132 -9.18 -1.22 -5.69
N GLU A 133 -8.92 -0.14 -4.94
CA GLU A 133 -9.61 1.12 -5.21
C GLU A 133 -8.98 1.88 -6.37
N THR A 134 -7.72 1.59 -6.69
CA THR A 134 -6.93 2.26 -7.74
C THR A 134 -6.34 1.28 -8.77
N TYR A 135 -6.74 0.00 -8.77
CA TYR A 135 -6.24 -1.06 -9.66
C TYR A 135 -7.23 -2.21 -9.73
#